data_AF-A0A2A4J508-F1
#
_entry.id   AF-A0A2A4J508-F1
#
_cell.length_a   1.000
_cell.length_b   1.000
_cell.length_c   1.000
_cell.angle_alpha   90.00
_cell.angle_beta   90.00
_cell.angle_gamma   90.00
#
_symmetry.space_group_name_H-M   'P 1'
#
loop_
_entity.id
_entity.type
_entity.pdbx_description
1 polymer ?
#
loop_
_entity_poly.entity_id
_entity_poly.type
_entity_poly.pdbx_seq_one_letter_code
_entity_poly.pdbx_strand_id
1 'polypeptide(L)' 'AVTDPRDGRRVALKKLPNVFQSLVSSKRVFRELKMLCFFKHENVLSALDILQPPSLDFFQEMYPFYR' A
#
# COMPACT_ATOMS: atom_id res chain seq x y z
N ALA A 1 -3.70 -8.21 10.70
CA ALA A 1 -3.37 -9.14 9.60
C ALA A 1 -4.67 -9.67 9.00
N VAL A 2 -4.75 -9.74 7.68
CA VAL A 2 -5.91 -10.25 6.93
C VAL A 2 -5.47 -11.42 6.05
N THR A 3 -6.40 -12.26 5.62
CA THR A 3 -6.13 -13.33 4.66
C THR A 3 -6.48 -12.84 3.26
N ASP A 4 -5.52 -12.90 2.34
CA ASP A 4 -5.78 -12.59 0.93
C ASP A 4 -6.61 -13.73 0.31
N PRO A 5 -7.83 -13.48 -0.19
CA PRO A 5 -8.67 -14.52 -0.77
C PRO A 5 -8.13 -15.08 -2.10
N ARG A 6 -7.16 -14.40 -2.73
CA ARG A 6 -6.59 -14.81 -4.03
C ARG A 6 -5.66 -16.02 -3.91
N ASP A 7 -4.89 -16.10 -2.81
CA ASP A 7 -3.90 -17.16 -2.59
C ASP A 7 -3.91 -17.76 -1.17
N GLY A 8 -4.78 -17.27 -0.28
CA GLY A 8 -4.93 -17.75 1.10
C GLY A 8 -3.83 -17.30 2.06
N ARG A 9 -2.92 -16.41 1.65
CA ARG A 9 -1.80 -15.98 2.50
C ARG A 9 -2.22 -14.91 3.51
N ARG A 10 -1.58 -14.92 4.67
CA ARG A 10 -1.73 -13.85 5.68
C ARG A 10 -0.87 -12.66 5.28
N VAL A 11 -1.49 -11.49 5.19
CA VAL A 11 -0.87 -10.23 4.81
C VAL A 11 -1.24 -9.13 5.80
N ALA A 12 -0.45 -8.06 5.85
CA ALA A 12 -0.81 -6.85 6.58
C ALA A 12 -1.51 -5.87 5.63
N LEU A 13 -2.74 -5.49 5.94
CA LEU A 13 -3.48 -4.45 5.22
C LEU A 13 -3.43 -3.17 6.04
N LYS A 14 -2.92 -2.08 5.46
CA LYS A 14 -2.86 -0.76 6.11
C LYS A 14 -3.85 0.17 5.43
N LYS A 15 -4.64 0.90 6.21
CA LYS A 15 -5.44 2.02 5.71
C LYS A 15 -4.61 3.30 5.76
N LEU A 16 -4.45 3.97 4.62
CA LEU A 16 -3.83 5.28 4.51
C LEU A 16 -4.91 6.30 4.11
N PRO A 17 -5.50 7.04 5.08
CA PRO A 17 -6.47 8.06 4.77
C PRO A 17 -5.79 9.34 4.27
N ASN A 18 -6.50 10.14 3.47
CA ASN A 18 -6.10 11.50 3.07
C ASN A 18 -4.71 11.58 2.39
N VAL A 19 -4.33 10.54 1.63
CA VAL A 19 -3.00 10.45 1.01
C VAL A 19 -2.73 11.64 0.09
N PHE A 20 -3.78 12.14 -0.57
CA PHE A 20 -3.73 13.20 -1.56
C PHE A 20 -4.02 14.60 -1.00
N GLN A 21 -4.15 14.76 0.32
CA GLN A 21 -4.45 16.05 0.95
C GLN A 21 -3.33 17.09 0.76
N SER A 22 -2.07 16.66 0.68
CA SER A 22 -0.95 17.56 0.38
C SER A 22 0.07 16.88 -0.54
N LEU A 23 0.68 17.67 -1.42
CA LEU A 23 1.72 17.18 -2.33
C LEU A 23 2.90 16.54 -1.59
N VAL A 24 3.23 17.06 -0.40
CA VAL A 24 4.32 16.53 0.44
C VAL A 24 3.98 15.16 0.99
N SER A 25 2.76 14.97 1.51
CA SER A 25 2.25 13.69 1.98
C SER A 25 2.20 12.66 0.85
N SER A 26 1.64 13.03 -0.30
CA SER A 26 1.56 12.16 -1.48
C SER A 26 2.95 11.69 -1.93
N LYS A 27 3.92 12.61 -2.01
CA LYS A 27 5.32 12.27 -2.37
C LYS A 27 5.97 11.34 -1.35
N ARG A 28 5.70 11.54 -0.06
CA ARG A 28 6.25 10.68 1.00
C ARG A 28 5.70 9.25 0.88
N VAL A 29 4.39 9.09 0.74
CA VAL A 29 3.75 7.78 0.58
C VAL A 29 4.21 7.10 -0.70
N PHE A 30 4.29 7.84 -1.81
CA PHE A 30 4.81 7.29 -3.07
C PHE A 30 6.25 6.79 -2.94
N ARG A 31 7.14 7.56 -2.30
CA ARG A 31 8.54 7.15 -2.10
C ARG A 31 8.63 5.92 -1.21
N GLU A 32 7.86 5.86 -0.12
CA GLU A 32 7.81 4.69 0.76
C GLU A 32 7.40 3.43 -0.01
N LEU A 33 6.27 3.49 -0.72
CA LEU A 33 5.80 2.37 -1.55
C LEU A 33 6.83 1.98 -2.62
N LYS A 34 7.43 2.95 -3.30
CA LYS A 34 8.41 2.68 -4.36
C LYS A 34 9.66 1.99 -3.80
N MET A 35 10.13 2.40 -2.62
CA MET A 35 11.25 1.75 -1.94
C MET A 35 10.89 0.33 -1.50
N LEU A 36 9.72 0.13 -0.88
CA LEU A 36 9.27 -1.19 -0.41
C LEU A 36 8.99 -2.18 -1.55
N CYS A 37 8.62 -1.69 -2.73
CA CYS A 37 8.52 -2.52 -3.94
C CYS A 37 9.89 -2.84 -4.57
N PHE A 38 10.90 -1.99 -4.34
CA PHE A 38 12.23 -2.13 -4.94
C PHE A 38 13.14 -3.04 -4.13
N PHE A 39 13.16 -2.88 -2.79
CA PHE A 39 13.98 -3.70 -1.92
C PHE A 39 13.42 -5.11 -1.80
N LYS A 40 14.25 -6.11 -2.11
CA LYS A 40 13.94 -7.53 -1.96
C LYS A 40 14.94 -8.15 -1.00
N HIS A 41 14.63 -8.08 0.28
CA HIS A 41 15.52 -8.56 1.33
C HIS A 41 14.69 -9.06 2.52
N GLU A 42 15.10 -10.15 3.15
CA GLU A 42 14.36 -10.80 4.26
C GLU A 42 14.08 -9.84 5.43
N ASN A 43 15.05 -8.99 5.76
CA ASN A 43 14.95 -7.99 6.83
C ASN A 43 14.29 -6.66 6.41
N VAL A 44 13.73 -6.56 5.21
CA VAL A 44 13.04 -5.35 4.73
C VAL A 44 11.62 -5.71 4.36
N LEU A 45 10.65 -5.02 4.97
CA LEU A 45 9.23 -5.18 4.67
C LEU A 45 8.98 -5.01 3.17
N SER A 46 8.17 -5.89 2.57
CA SER A 46 7.86 -5.82 1.14
C SER A 46 6.42 -5.40 0.92
N ALA A 47 6.21 -4.39 0.06
CA ALA A 47 4.89 -4.02 -0.40
C ALA A 47 4.47 -4.95 -1.54
N LEU A 48 3.37 -5.69 -1.35
CA LEU A 48 2.89 -6.68 -2.31
C LEU A 48 2.04 -6.05 -3.41
N ASP A 49 1.02 -5.29 -2.99
CA ASP A 49 -0.03 -4.80 -3.88
C ASP A 49 -0.80 -3.66 -3.19
N ILE A 50 -1.63 -2.93 -3.94
CA ILE A 50 -2.51 -1.88 -3.43
C ILE A 50 -3.92 -2.18 -3.93
N LEU A 51 -4.91 -2.18 -3.01
CA LEU A 51 -6.29 -2.34 -3.46
C LEU A 51 -6.65 -1.23 -4.44
N GLN A 52 -7.14 -1.65 -5.59
CA GLN A 52 -7.62 -0.74 -6.61
C GLN A 52 -8.83 0.03 -6.07
N PRO A 53 -8.84 1.38 -6.16
CA PRO A 53 -10.01 2.14 -5.78
C PRO A 53 -11.18 1.82 -6.71
N PRO A 54 -12.44 1.84 -6.21
CA PRO A 54 -13.62 1.57 -7.03
C PRO A 54 -13.83 2.62 -8.13
N SER A 55 -13.39 3.86 -7.91
CA SER A 55 -13.31 4.91 -8.93
C SER A 55 -12.14 5.86 -8.60
N LEU A 56 -11.52 6.42 -9.64
CA LEU A 56 -10.50 7.46 -9.50
C LEU A 56 -11.08 8.77 -8.94
N ASP A 57 -12.37 9.05 -9.19
CA ASP A 57 -13.05 10.26 -8.72
C ASP A 57 -13.13 10.32 -7.19
N PHE A 58 -13.13 9.16 -6.54
CA PHE A 58 -13.22 9.02 -5.08
C PHE A 58 -11.95 8.43 -4.45
N PHE A 59 -10.82 8.53 -5.15
CA PHE A 59 -9.56 8.01 -4.66
C PHE A 59 -8.93 8.93 -3.60
N GLN A 60 -9.46 8.89 -2.39
CA GLN A 60 -8.99 9.68 -1.23
C GLN A 60 -8.15 8.85 -0.25
N GLU A 61 -8.28 7.53 -0.31
CA GLU A 61 -7.63 6.60 0.61
C GLU A 61 -6.93 5.49 -0.18
N MET A 62 -5.82 5.00 0.35
CA MET A 62 -5.07 3.88 -0.22
C MET A 62 -4.98 2.73 0.78
N TYR A 63 -5.01 1.51 0.26
CA TYR A 63 -4.97 0.29 1.05
C TYR A 63 -3.89 -0.67 0.54
N PRO A 64 -2.61 -0.43 0.87
CA PRO A 64 -1.52 -1.33 0.54
C PRO A 64 -1.51 -2.61 1.39
N PHE A 65 -1.14 -3.71 0.74
CA PHE A 65 -0.79 -4.99 1.35
C PHE A 65 0.72 -5.10 1.55
N TYR A 66 1.13 -5.59 2.71
CA TYR A 66 2.52 -5.86 3.04
C TYR A 66 2.74 -7.31 3.46
N ARG A 67 3.96 -7.78 3.22
CA ARG A 67 4.51 -9.06 3.71
C ARG A 67 5.73 -8.81 4.56
#